data_AF-A0A1R3WMR3-F1
#
_entry.id   AF-A0A1R3WMR3-F1
#
_cell.length_a   1.000
_cell.length_b   1.000
_cell.length_c   1.000
_cell.angle_alpha   90.00
_cell.angle_beta   90.00
_cell.angle_gamma   90.00
#
_symmetry.space_group_name_H-M   'P 1'
#
loop_
_entity.id
_entity.type
_entity.pdbx_description
1 polymer ?
#
loop_
_entity_poly.entity_id
_entity_poly.type
_entity_poly.pdbx_seq_one_letter_code
_entity_poly.pdbx_strand_id
1 'polypeptide(L)'
;MIHMSAYIPKNADEKLRSLLQWGKLRQEQLAEAFLITKDTVLGFLRRQIEHGNWRAVLEVLKGKPMTRAGRYLLSELRSKAVRKLIMRMGLRPIIATTLVIVLLPIILAKVTGEVISWIRNRH
;
A
#
# COMPACT_ATOMS: atom_id res chain seq x y z
N MET A 1 -3.44 25.28 -17.84
CA MET A 1 -4.27 24.69 -16.76
C MET A 1 -4.06 23.18 -16.80
N ILE A 2 -3.19 22.63 -15.96
CA ILE A 2 -2.80 21.20 -16.04
C ILE A 2 -3.74 20.38 -15.14
N HIS A 3 -4.63 19.61 -15.77
CA HIS A 3 -5.45 18.61 -15.08
C HIS A 3 -4.56 17.46 -14.60
N MET A 4 -4.14 17.48 -13.33
CA MET A 4 -3.53 16.33 -12.66
C MET A 4 -4.59 15.56 -11.86
N SER A 5 -5.42 14.80 -12.56
CA SER A 5 -6.24 13.75 -11.96
C SER A 5 -5.42 12.46 -11.92
N ALA A 6 -4.49 12.36 -10.97
CA ALA A 6 -3.60 11.22 -10.83
C ALA A 6 -4.37 9.96 -10.37
N TYR A 7 -4.70 9.11 -11.34
CA TYR A 7 -4.61 7.64 -11.30
C TYR A 7 -5.18 6.91 -10.06
N ILE A 8 -6.45 7.16 -9.72
CA ILE A 8 -7.26 6.11 -9.10
C ILE A 8 -7.87 5.30 -10.25
N PRO A 9 -7.54 4.02 -10.44
CA PRO A 9 -8.17 3.22 -11.48
C PRO A 9 -9.67 3.22 -11.20
N LYS A 10 -10.50 3.62 -12.18
CA LYS A 10 -11.97 3.66 -12.04
C LYS A 10 -12.56 2.32 -11.57
N ASN A 11 -11.81 1.23 -11.79
CA ASN A 11 -12.19 -0.14 -11.49
C ASN A 11 -11.73 -0.58 -10.08
N ALA A 12 -11.07 0.29 -9.32
CA ALA A 12 -10.58 -0.02 -7.98
C ALA A 12 -11.73 -0.21 -6.99
N ASP A 13 -12.73 0.68 -7.03
CA ASP A 13 -13.93 0.58 -6.19
C ASP A 13 -14.76 -0.65 -6.53
N GLU A 14 -14.83 -1.00 -7.80
CA GLU A 14 -15.57 -2.17 -8.29
C GLU A 14 -14.90 -3.48 -7.83
N LYS A 15 -13.57 -3.58 -7.94
CA LYS A 15 -12.79 -4.70 -7.38
C LYS A 15 -12.88 -4.77 -5.85
N LEU A 16 -12.98 -3.63 -5.17
CA LEU A 16 -13.12 -3.59 -3.72
C LEU A 16 -14.50 -4.11 -3.28
N ARG A 17 -15.56 -3.72 -3.99
CA ARG A 17 -16.94 -4.20 -3.77
C ARG A 17 -17.09 -5.68 -4.07
N SER A 18 -16.48 -6.19 -5.15
CA SER A 18 -16.53 -7.62 -5.46
C SER A 18 -15.84 -8.47 -4.39
N LEU A 19 -14.74 -7.98 -3.79
CA LEU A 19 -14.06 -8.66 -2.69
C LEU A 19 -14.86 -8.61 -1.37
N LEU A 20 -15.56 -7.51 -1.10
CA LEU A 20 -16.49 -7.40 0.03
C LEU A 20 -17.57 -8.48 -0.03
N GLN A 21 -18.16 -8.70 -1.21
CA GLN A 21 -19.17 -9.73 -1.44
C GLN A 21 -18.62 -11.15 -1.33
N TRP A 22 -17.43 -11.41 -1.88
CA TRP A 22 -16.80 -12.75 -1.85
C TRP A 22 -16.31 -13.17 -0.46
N GLY A 23 -15.85 -12.22 0.36
CA GLY A 23 -15.20 -12.51 1.65
C GLY A 23 -16.13 -12.52 2.87
N LYS A 24 -17.41 -12.14 2.74
CA LYS A 24 -18.28 -11.73 3.86
C LYS A 24 -17.59 -10.71 4.79
N LEU A 25 -16.66 -9.91 4.27
CA LEU A 25 -15.94 -8.90 5.04
C LEU A 25 -16.88 -7.72 5.30
N ARG A 26 -17.09 -7.37 6.57
CA ARG A 26 -17.85 -6.18 6.94
C ARG A 26 -17.08 -4.93 6.52
N GLN A 27 -17.78 -3.84 6.23
CA GLN A 27 -17.17 -2.55 5.87
C GLN A 27 -16.18 -2.08 6.96
N GLU A 28 -16.50 -2.34 8.23
CA GLU A 28 -15.65 -2.11 9.39
C GLU A 28 -14.31 -2.86 9.29
N GLN A 29 -14.35 -4.15 8.94
CA GLN A 29 -13.15 -4.98 8.77
C GLN A 29 -12.29 -4.48 7.62
N LEU A 30 -12.90 -3.95 6.56
CA LEU A 30 -12.16 -3.41 5.43
C LEU A 30 -11.49 -2.07 5.78
N ALA A 31 -12.17 -1.22 6.55
CA ALA A 31 -11.57 0.00 7.10
C ALA A 31 -10.41 -0.32 8.06
N GLU A 32 -10.57 -1.31 8.92
CA GLU A 32 -9.51 -1.78 9.82
C GLU A 32 -8.31 -2.35 9.04
N ALA A 33 -8.55 -3.19 8.03
CA ALA A 33 -7.51 -3.72 7.17
C ALA A 33 -6.75 -2.61 6.43
N PHE A 34 -7.47 -1.58 5.97
CA PHE A 34 -6.87 -0.39 5.35
C PHE A 34 -5.94 0.33 6.33
N LEU A 35 -6.40 0.61 7.56
CA LEU A 35 -5.58 1.29 8.58
C LEU A 35 -4.34 0.46 8.94
N ILE A 36 -4.50 -0.83 9.23
CA ILE A 36 -3.38 -1.72 9.55
C ILE A 36 -2.37 -1.75 8.41
N THR A 37 -2.83 -1.82 7.16
CA THR A 37 -1.95 -1.82 5.99
C THR A 37 -1.24 -0.47 5.86
N LYS A 38 -1.94 0.66 6.03
CA LYS A 38 -1.36 2.02 5.96
C LYS A 38 -0.26 2.21 6.99
N ASP A 39 -0.51 1.87 8.25
CA ASP A 39 0.48 1.98 9.34
C ASP A 39 1.69 1.09 9.10
N THR A 40 1.46 -0.08 8.51
CA THR A 40 2.53 -1.01 8.15
C THR A 40 3.41 -0.46 7.05
N VAL A 41 2.82 0.13 6.01
CA VAL A 41 3.54 0.79 4.92
C VAL A 41 4.37 1.94 5.47
N LEU A 42 3.77 2.88 6.20
CA LEU A 42 4.47 4.04 6.74
C LEU A 42 5.61 3.64 7.67
N GLY A 43 5.35 2.76 8.64
CA GLY A 43 6.37 2.30 9.57
C GLY A 43 7.47 1.46 8.90
N PHE A 44 7.15 0.73 7.83
CA PHE A 44 8.15 -0.01 7.06
C PHE A 44 9.04 0.91 6.25
N LEU A 45 8.46 1.80 5.46
CA LEU A 45 9.23 2.74 4.64
C LEU A 45 10.12 3.61 5.52
N ARG A 46 9.60 4.15 6.63
CA ARG A 46 10.40 4.94 7.59
C ARG A 46 11.64 4.19 8.07
N ARG A 47 11.50 2.94 8.52
CA ARG A 47 12.66 2.11 8.94
C ARG A 47 13.65 1.87 7.81
N GLN A 48 13.16 1.66 6.59
CA GLN A 48 14.05 1.47 5.44
C GLN A 48 14.85 2.75 5.12
N ILE A 49 14.25 3.93 5.30
CA ILE A 49 14.96 5.21 5.20
C ILE A 49 16.01 5.34 6.30
N GLU A 50 15.65 5.02 7.55
CA GLU A 50 16.55 5.04 8.71
C GLU A 50 17.73 4.07 8.53
N HIS A 51 17.55 2.95 7.82
CA HIS A 51 18.61 2.00 7.46
C HIS A 51 19.40 2.39 6.18
N GLY A 52 19.17 3.57 5.60
CA GLY A 52 19.90 4.05 4.41
C GLY A 52 19.37 3.51 3.07
N ASN A 53 18.28 2.75 3.04
CA ASN A 53 17.69 2.17 1.83
C ASN A 53 16.82 3.18 1.04
N TRP A 54 17.15 4.47 1.09
CA TRP A 54 16.36 5.56 0.47
C TRP A 54 16.09 5.35 -1.02
N ARG A 55 17.07 4.88 -1.79
CA ARG A 55 16.91 4.63 -3.24
C ARG A 55 15.85 3.56 -3.51
N ALA A 56 15.88 2.46 -2.77
CA ALA A 56 14.90 1.38 -2.93
C ALA A 56 13.50 1.82 -2.46
N VAL A 57 13.41 2.65 -1.42
CA VAL A 57 12.14 3.27 -0.99
C VAL A 57 11.56 4.17 -2.08
N LEU A 58 12.39 5.01 -2.70
CA LEU A 58 11.97 5.86 -3.83
C LEU A 58 11.48 5.03 -5.01
N GLU A 59 12.13 3.92 -5.34
CA GLU A 59 11.64 3.00 -6.37
C GLU A 59 10.28 2.39 -6.00
N VAL A 60 10.07 2.02 -4.73
CA VAL A 60 8.78 1.52 -4.24
C VAL A 60 7.65 2.54 -4.34
N LEU A 61 7.94 3.81 -4.04
CA LEU A 61 6.98 4.90 -4.17
C LEU A 61 6.71 5.27 -5.65
N LYS A 62 7.75 5.33 -6.48
CA LYS A 62 7.61 5.65 -7.91
C LYS A 62 6.90 4.56 -8.71
N GLY A 63 6.91 3.31 -8.24
CA GLY A 63 6.37 2.18 -8.98
C GLY A 63 7.35 1.64 -10.02
N LYS A 64 6.84 1.17 -11.16
CA LYS A 64 7.69 0.55 -12.21
C LYS A 64 8.37 1.64 -13.08
N PRO A 65 9.57 1.38 -13.61
CA PRO A 65 10.42 0.19 -13.43
C PRO A 65 11.19 0.20 -12.10
N MET A 66 11.34 -0.97 -11.48
CA MET A 66 12.06 -1.16 -10.21
C MET A 66 13.33 -1.98 -10.41
N THR A 67 14.38 -1.69 -9.65
CA THR A 67 15.57 -2.56 -9.58
C THR A 67 15.27 -3.84 -8.80
N ARG A 68 16.24 -4.75 -8.73
CA ARG A 68 16.14 -5.95 -7.88
C ARG A 68 15.94 -5.59 -6.41
N ALA A 69 16.56 -4.51 -5.93
CA ALA A 69 16.42 -4.02 -4.56
C ALA A 69 15.00 -3.50 -4.30
N GLY A 70 14.45 -2.67 -5.20
CA GLY A 70 13.06 -2.19 -5.09
C GLY A 70 12.04 -3.33 -5.11
N ARG A 71 12.22 -4.34 -5.98
CA ARG A 71 11.36 -5.54 -6.00
C ARG A 71 11.44 -6.35 -4.72
N TYR A 72 12.64 -6.52 -4.15
CA TYR A 72 12.84 -7.20 -2.88
C TYR A 72 12.12 -6.46 -1.74
N LEU A 73 12.33 -5.14 -1.65
CA LEU A 73 11.72 -4.29 -0.62
C LEU A 73 10.19 -4.30 -0.70
N LEU A 74 9.62 -4.23 -1.91
CA LEU A 74 8.17 -4.37 -2.11
C LEU A 74 7.65 -5.76 -1.68
N SER A 75 8.40 -6.82 -1.97
CA SER A 75 8.02 -8.18 -1.58
C SER A 75 8.05 -8.37 -0.06
N GLU A 76 9.06 -7.81 0.61
CA GLU A 76 9.17 -7.80 2.06
C GLU A 76 8.01 -7.03 2.70
N LEU A 77 7.70 -5.84 2.19
CA LEU A 77 6.58 -5.01 2.63
C LEU A 77 5.25 -5.77 2.50
N ARG A 78 4.99 -6.39 1.35
CA ARG A 78 3.80 -7.22 1.12
C ARG A 78 3.71 -8.37 2.11
N SER A 79 4.79 -9.10 2.32
CA SER A 79 4.83 -10.24 3.25
C SER A 79 4.55 -9.79 4.69
N LYS A 80 5.10 -8.63 5.09
CA LYS A 80 4.88 -8.04 6.40
C LYS A 80 3.44 -7.57 6.59
N ALA A 81 2.83 -6.96 5.58
CA ALA A 81 1.43 -6.55 5.61
C ALA A 81 0.50 -7.76 5.72
N VAL A 82 0.72 -8.82 4.94
CA VAL A 82 -0.07 -10.06 5.00
C VAL A 82 0.00 -10.66 6.40
N ARG A 83 1.21 -10.83 6.94
CA ARG A 83 1.41 -11.38 8.29
C ARG A 83 0.68 -10.56 9.35
N LYS A 84 0.73 -9.23 9.25
CA LYS A 84 0.10 -8.36 10.24
C LYS A 84 -1.43 -8.39 10.14
N LEU A 85 -2.00 -8.49 8.95
CA LEU A 85 -3.44 -8.70 8.77
C LEU A 85 -3.91 -10.05 9.36
N ILE A 86 -3.14 -11.13 9.13
CA ILE A 86 -3.43 -12.43 9.75
C ILE A 86 -3.40 -12.32 11.28
N MET A 87 -2.33 -11.74 11.85
CA MET A 87 -2.14 -11.66 13.29
C MET A 87 -3.12 -10.72 14.00
N ARG A 88 -3.45 -9.58 13.40
CA ARG A 88 -4.28 -8.55 14.04
C ARG A 88 -5.77 -8.78 13.88
N MET A 89 -6.18 -9.37 12.75
CA MET A 89 -7.60 -9.54 12.41
C MET A 89 -8.04 -11.01 12.37
N GLY A 90 -7.14 -11.96 12.60
CA GLY A 90 -7.45 -13.39 12.52
C GLY A 90 -7.80 -13.86 11.11
N LEU A 91 -7.36 -13.15 10.07
CA LEU A 91 -7.75 -13.44 8.70
C LEU A 91 -7.08 -14.71 8.17
N ARG A 92 -7.83 -15.47 7.36
CA ARG A 92 -7.26 -16.59 6.60
C ARG A 92 -6.17 -16.08 5.64
N PRO A 93 -5.07 -16.83 5.42
CA PRO A 93 -3.96 -16.38 4.59
C PRO A 93 -4.35 -15.90 3.19
N ILE A 94 -5.31 -16.58 2.55
CA ILE A 94 -5.78 -16.21 1.21
C ILE A 94 -6.53 -14.87 1.20
N ILE A 95 -7.32 -14.58 2.23
CA ILE A 95 -8.06 -13.31 2.37
C ILE A 95 -7.08 -12.18 2.64
N ALA A 96 -6.15 -12.36 3.58
CA ALA A 96 -5.11 -11.37 3.89
C ALA A 96 -4.24 -11.06 2.67
N THR A 97 -3.83 -12.09 1.91
CA THR A 97 -3.05 -11.91 0.68
C THR A 97 -3.82 -11.11 -0.36
N THR A 98 -5.10 -11.44 -0.57
CA THR A 98 -5.96 -10.74 -1.53
C THR A 98 -6.17 -9.28 -1.13
N LEU A 99 -6.42 -9.00 0.15
CA LEU A 99 -6.52 -7.64 0.66
C LEU A 99 -5.23 -6.85 0.42
N VAL A 100 -4.06 -7.41 0.73
CA VAL A 100 -2.79 -6.71 0.50
C VAL A 100 -2.56 -6.43 -0.98
N ILE A 101 -2.88 -7.36 -1.88
CA ILE A 101 -2.75 -7.14 -3.34
C ILE A 101 -3.54 -5.92 -3.80
N VAL A 102 -4.72 -5.68 -3.21
CA VAL A 102 -5.57 -4.54 -3.57
C VAL A 102 -5.21 -3.26 -2.82
N LEU A 103 -4.98 -3.36 -1.51
CA LEU A 103 -4.74 -2.21 -0.64
C LEU A 103 -3.35 -1.61 -0.84
N LEU A 104 -2.32 -2.43 -1.06
CA LEU A 104 -0.94 -1.97 -1.07
C LEU A 104 -0.65 -0.95 -2.20
N PRO A 105 -1.07 -1.16 -3.46
CA PRO A 105 -0.90 -0.16 -4.51
C PRO A 105 -1.61 1.16 -4.21
N ILE A 106 -2.84 1.10 -3.66
CA ILE A 106 -3.65 2.29 -3.33
C ILE A 106 -2.96 3.11 -2.24
N ILE A 107 -2.48 2.44 -1.19
CA ILE A 107 -1.80 3.08 -0.07
C ILE A 107 -0.47 3.68 -0.51
N LEU A 108 0.34 2.95 -1.30
CA LEU A 108 1.60 3.47 -1.83
C LEU A 108 1.38 4.70 -2.72
N ALA A 109 0.34 4.70 -3.56
CA ALA A 109 -0.02 5.87 -4.38
C ALA A 109 -0.38 7.09 -3.50
N LYS A 110 -1.16 6.89 -2.43
CA LYS A 110 -1.50 7.96 -1.47
C LYS A 110 -0.26 8.52 -0.78
N VAL A 111 0.61 7.66 -0.26
CA VAL A 111 1.87 8.07 0.38
C VAL A 111 2.77 8.83 -0.60
N THR A 112 2.84 8.38 -1.85
CA THR A 112 3.61 9.06 -2.89
C THR A 112 3.06 10.46 -3.17
N GLY A 113 1.73 10.61 -3.25
CA GLY A 113 1.08 11.92 -3.40
C GLY A 113 1.35 12.85 -2.22
N GLU A 114 1.29 12.35 -0.98
CA GLU A 114 1.63 13.10 0.24
C GLU A 114 3.09 13.59 0.20
N VAL A 115 4.04 12.74 -0.18
CA VAL A 115 5.46 13.08 -0.30
C VAL A 115 5.70 14.12 -1.39
N ILE A 116 5.11 13.95 -2.59
CA ILE A 116 5.26 14.90 -3.69
C ILE A 116 4.67 16.27 -3.32
N SER A 117 3.49 16.28 -2.68
CA SER A 117 2.85 17.53 -2.25
C SER A 117 3.67 18.25 -1.19
N TRP A 118 4.30 17.53 -0.27
CA TRP A 118 5.16 18.11 0.75
C TRP A 118 6.42 18.75 0.15
N ILE A 119 7.06 18.10 -0.82
CA ILE A 119 8.24 18.64 -1.53
C ILE A 119 7.86 19.92 -2.29
N ARG A 120 6.71 19.92 -2.98
CA ARG A 120 6.25 21.08 -3.76
C ARG A 120 5.96 22.31 -2.90
N ASN A 121 5.45 22.15 -1.68
CA ASN A 121 5.10 23.27 -0.80
C ASN A 121 6.29 23.85 -0.02
N ARG A 122 7.50 23.28 -0.16
CA ARG A 122 8.75 23.78 0.47
C ARG A 122 9.65 24.58 -0.45
N HIS A 123 9.33 24.64 -1.75
CA HIS A 123 9.95 25.50 -2.75
C HIS A 123 9.01 26.66 -3.09
#